data_AF-A0A938VGU6-F1
#
_entry.id   AF-A0A938VGU6-F1
#
_cell.length_a   1.000
_cell.length_b   1.000
_cell.length_c   1.000
_cell.angle_alpha   90.00
_cell.angle_beta   90.00
_cell.angle_gamma   90.00
#
_symmetry.space_group_name_H-M   'P 1'
#
loop_
_entity.id
_entity.type
_entity.pdbx_description
1 polymer ?
#
loop_
_entity_poly.entity_id
_entity_poly.type
_entity_poly.pdbx_seq_one_letter_code
_entity_poly.pdbx_strand_id
1 'polypeptide(L)'
;MSIWHKLLAMIGLRPISAPRKYQVSESMHVTLTTLSQHEGRPEDELIHDLLAAGLTQYYSFDELWHKWEALSPRERDVAALVCLGYTNKEIGVQLSISPETVKT
;
A
#
# COMPACT_ATOMS: atom_id res chain seq x y z
N MET A 1 -10.63 40.77 -2.65
CA MET A 1 -10.92 39.50 -1.92
C MET A 1 -9.75 39.01 -1.03
N SER A 2 -8.92 39.88 -0.43
CA SER A 2 -7.69 39.46 0.29
C SER A 2 -7.77 39.59 1.82
N ILE A 3 -8.63 40.47 2.33
CA ILE A 3 -8.69 40.81 3.77
C ILE A 3 -9.35 39.68 4.59
N TRP A 4 -10.38 39.06 4.03
CA TRP A 4 -11.10 37.95 4.67
C TRP A 4 -10.22 36.71 4.92
N HIS A 5 -9.28 36.42 4.02
CA HIS A 5 -8.35 35.30 4.18
C HIS A 5 -7.36 35.50 5.34
N LYS A 6 -6.91 36.74 5.57
CA LYS A 6 -6.01 37.08 6.69
C LYS A 6 -6.74 37.01 8.02
N LEU A 7 -8.00 37.43 8.04
CA LEU A 7 -8.84 37.42 9.24
C LEU A 7 -9.19 35.98 9.67
N LEU A 8 -9.52 35.09 8.72
CA LEU A 8 -9.78 33.67 9.00
C LEU A 8 -8.54 32.91 9.48
N ALA A 9 -7.35 33.24 8.96
CA ALA A 9 -6.10 32.64 9.41
C ALA A 9 -5.73 33.01 10.85
N MET A 10 -6.11 34.22 11.31
CA MET A 10 -5.83 34.71 12.65
C MET A 10 -6.70 34.05 13.73
N ILE A 11 -7.88 33.53 13.36
CA ILE A 11 -8.87 32.94 14.28
C ILE A 11 -8.72 31.40 14.34
N GLY A 12 -7.67 30.83 13.76
CA GLY A 12 -7.41 29.37 13.80
C GLY A 12 -8.37 28.53 12.94
N LEU A 13 -9.33 29.16 12.25
CA LEU A 13 -10.27 28.55 11.31
C LEU A 13 -9.66 28.45 9.90
N ARG A 14 -8.40 28.01 9.81
CA ARG A 14 -7.82 27.70 8.50
C ARG A 14 -8.63 26.55 7.91
N PRO A 15 -9.13 26.64 6.66
CA PRO A 15 -9.42 25.41 5.94
C PRO A 15 -8.10 24.65 5.89
N ILE A 16 -8.13 23.42 6.38
CA ILE A 16 -7.04 22.44 6.30
C ILE A 16 -6.51 22.53 4.86
N SER A 17 -5.29 23.06 4.71
CA SER A 17 -4.52 23.27 3.47
C SER A 17 -5.33 23.23 2.16
N ALA A 18 -5.41 24.37 1.44
CA ALA A 18 -5.94 24.41 0.07
C ALA A 18 -5.50 23.17 -0.76
N PRO A 19 -6.40 22.59 -1.57
CA PRO A 19 -6.16 21.30 -2.22
C PRO A 19 -4.79 21.28 -2.91
N ARG A 20 -3.95 20.33 -2.49
CA ARG A 20 -2.60 20.18 -3.05
C ARG A 20 -2.76 19.60 -4.45
N LYS A 21 -2.27 20.33 -5.45
CA LYS A 21 -2.21 19.86 -6.83
C LYS A 21 -0.91 19.11 -7.03
N TYR A 22 -1.00 17.90 -7.57
CA TYR A 22 0.15 17.10 -7.99
C TYR A 22 0.14 17.01 -9.50
N GLN A 23 1.32 17.06 -10.11
CA GLN A 23 1.46 16.89 -11.55
C GLN A 23 1.69 15.42 -11.85
N VAL A 24 0.85 14.85 -12.71
CA VAL A 24 0.97 13.49 -13.24
C VAL A 24 1.42 13.54 -14.69
N SER A 25 2.03 12.45 -15.18
CA SER A 25 2.43 12.37 -16.59
C SER A 25 1.20 12.37 -17.50
N GLU A 26 1.38 12.82 -18.74
CA GLU A 26 0.32 12.86 -19.76
C GLU A 26 -0.32 11.47 -19.97
N SER A 27 0.50 10.42 -20.05
CA SER A 27 0.04 9.03 -20.18
C SER A 27 -0.82 8.57 -19.00
N MET A 28 -0.50 9.02 -17.79
CA MET A 28 -1.25 8.67 -16.58
C MET A 28 -2.58 9.41 -16.54
N HIS A 29 -2.61 10.67 -16.97
CA HIS A 29 -3.86 11.42 -17.12
C HIS A 29 -4.81 10.75 -18.12
N VAL A 30 -4.33 10.31 -19.28
CA VAL A 30 -5.18 9.59 -20.27
C VAL A 30 -5.80 8.34 -19.65
N THR A 31 -5.01 7.59 -18.88
CA THR A 31 -5.48 6.39 -18.18
C THR A 31 -6.54 6.72 -17.14
N LEU A 32 -6.30 7.74 -16.30
CA LEU A 32 -7.23 8.18 -15.25
C LEU A 32 -8.56 8.66 -15.84
N THR A 33 -8.51 9.48 -16.90
CA THR A 33 -9.71 9.95 -17.59
C THR A 33 -10.49 8.79 -18.21
N THR A 34 -9.81 7.83 -18.83
CA THR A 34 -10.45 6.65 -19.43
C THR A 34 -11.14 5.79 -18.36
N LEU A 35 -10.46 5.56 -17.23
CA LEU A 35 -10.98 4.75 -16.13
C LEU A 35 -12.16 5.43 -15.43
N SER A 36 -12.06 6.75 -15.18
CA SER A 36 -13.15 7.56 -14.63
C SER A 36 -14.40 7.51 -15.49
N GLN A 37 -14.25 7.65 -16.82
CA GLN A 37 -15.37 7.56 -17.76
C GLN A 37 -16.00 6.17 -17.79
N HIS A 38 -15.17 5.11 -17.75
CA HIS A 38 -15.63 3.73 -17.73
C HIS A 38 -16.40 3.39 -16.43
N GLU A 39 -15.94 3.89 -15.29
CA GLU A 39 -16.59 3.66 -13.98
C GLU A 39 -17.74 4.62 -13.69
N GLY A 40 -17.89 5.70 -14.47
CA GLY A 40 -18.90 6.74 -14.25
C GLY A 40 -18.68 7.55 -12.96
N ARG A 41 -17.44 7.62 -12.48
CA ARG A 41 -17.06 8.29 -11.22
C ARG A 41 -16.22 9.53 -11.50
N PRO A 42 -16.34 10.61 -10.70
CA PRO A 42 -15.54 11.81 -10.89
C PRO A 42 -14.04 11.53 -10.68
N GLU A 43 -13.21 12.14 -11.53
CA GLU A 43 -11.76 11.90 -11.55
C GLU A 43 -11.08 12.20 -10.22
N ASP A 44 -11.49 13.26 -9.52
CA ASP A 44 -10.95 13.61 -8.20
C ASP A 44 -11.18 12.49 -7.17
N GLU A 45 -12.37 11.89 -7.16
CA GLU A 45 -12.72 10.79 -6.24
C GLU A 45 -11.94 9.52 -6.58
N LEU A 46 -11.85 9.19 -7.87
CA LEU A 46 -11.07 8.06 -8.36
C LEU A 46 -9.58 8.19 -8.01
N ILE A 47 -8.99 9.37 -8.19
CA ILE A 47 -7.60 9.65 -7.85
C ILE A 47 -7.36 9.45 -6.35
N HIS A 48 -8.27 9.94 -5.50
CA HIS A 48 -8.16 9.75 -4.06
C HIS A 48 -8.14 8.27 -3.66
N ASP A 49 -9.04 7.47 -4.23
CA ASP A 49 -9.11 6.03 -3.95
C ASP A 49 -7.87 5.28 -4.47
N LEU A 50 -7.42 5.59 -5.68
CA LEU A 50 -6.22 4.98 -6.26
C LEU A 50 -4.97 5.33 -5.46
N LEU A 51 -4.83 6.58 -5.01
CA LEU A 51 -3.73 6.99 -4.15
C LEU A 51 -3.80 6.31 -2.79
N ALA A 52 -4.99 6.21 -2.18
CA ALA A 52 -5.17 5.51 -0.91
C ALA A 52 -4.78 4.03 -1.05
N ALA A 53 -5.28 3.35 -2.08
CA ALA A 53 -4.94 1.95 -2.37
C ALA A 53 -3.45 1.76 -2.65
N GLY A 54 -2.83 2.65 -3.44
CA GLY A 54 -1.41 2.64 -3.72
C GLY A 54 -0.55 2.84 -2.46
N LEU A 55 -0.96 3.74 -1.56
CA LEU A 55 -0.29 3.94 -0.27
C LEU A 55 -0.47 2.73 0.65
N THR A 56 -1.66 2.13 0.71
CA THR A 56 -1.87 0.87 1.45
C THR A 56 -0.95 -0.23 0.94
N GLN A 57 -0.82 -0.38 -0.38
CA GLN A 57 0.09 -1.34 -1.00
C GLN A 57 1.57 -1.01 -0.70
N TYR A 58 1.94 0.27 -0.66
CA TYR A 58 3.28 0.69 -0.30
C TYR A 58 3.62 0.37 1.16
N TYR A 59 2.71 0.66 2.09
CA TYR A 59 2.89 0.34 3.50
C TYR A 59 2.86 -1.17 3.78
N SER A 60 2.11 -1.96 3.01
CA SER A 60 2.12 -3.42 3.18
C SER A 60 3.47 -4.05 2.82
N PHE A 61 4.19 -3.47 1.87
CA PHE A 61 5.57 -3.89 1.57
C PHE A 61 6.50 -3.64 2.77
N ASP A 62 6.38 -2.47 3.40
CA ASP A 62 7.12 -2.15 4.62
C ASP A 62 6.78 -3.14 5.74
N GLU A 63 5.49 -3.46 5.94
CA GLU A 63 5.05 -4.44 6.93
C GLU A 63 5.59 -5.86 6.65
N LEU A 64 5.57 -6.31 5.40
CA LEU A 64 6.11 -7.61 4.99
C LEU A 64 7.63 -7.68 5.21
N TRP A 65 8.33 -6.59 4.95
CA TRP A 65 9.77 -6.50 5.21
C TRP A 65 10.07 -6.61 6.72
N HIS A 66 9.35 -5.86 7.55
CA HIS A 66 9.50 -5.95 9.01
C HIS A 66 9.16 -7.35 9.54
N LYS A 67 8.11 -7.99 9.01
CA LYS A 67 7.76 -9.38 9.34
C LYS A 67 8.89 -10.34 8.96
N TRP A 68 9.45 -10.20 7.77
CA TRP A 68 10.59 -11.01 7.31
C TRP A 68 11.83 -10.85 8.21
N GLU A 69 12.13 -9.62 8.62
CA GLU A 69 13.23 -9.34 9.55
C GLU A 69 12.98 -9.94 10.94
N ALA A 70 11.73 -9.97 11.42
CA ALA A 70 11.36 -10.56 12.71
C ALA A 70 11.44 -12.10 12.74
N LEU A 71 11.41 -12.76 11.58
CA LEU A 71 11.55 -14.22 11.51
C LEU A 71 12.93 -14.69 12.00
N SER A 72 12.94 -15.75 12.81
CA SER A 72 14.14 -16.51 13.13
C SER A 72 14.76 -17.12 11.87
N PRO A 73 16.06 -17.50 11.89
CA PRO A 73 16.69 -18.15 10.75
C PRO A 73 15.89 -19.36 10.23
N ARG A 74 15.28 -20.11 11.15
CA ARG A 74 14.52 -21.31 10.80
C ARG A 74 13.16 -21.02 10.17
N GLU A 75 12.48 -19.99 10.65
CA GLU A 75 11.21 -19.54 10.05
C GLU A 75 11.46 -18.94 8.66
N ARG A 76 12.61 -18.26 8.43
CA ARG A 76 12.99 -17.78 7.09
C ARG A 76 13.21 -18.92 6.11
N ASP A 77 13.85 -20.03 6.53
CA ASP A 77 13.99 -21.22 5.69
C ASP A 77 12.63 -21.76 5.26
N VAL A 78 11.68 -21.88 6.20
CA VAL A 78 10.31 -22.33 5.93
C VAL A 78 9.59 -21.35 4.99
N ALA A 79 9.64 -20.04 5.27
CA ALA A 79 9.00 -19.02 4.45
C ALA A 79 9.53 -19.01 3.01
N ALA A 80 10.85 -19.16 2.83
CA ALA A 80 11.46 -19.25 1.50
C ALA A 80 10.95 -20.48 0.72
N LEU A 81 10.85 -21.65 1.37
CA LEU A 81 10.36 -22.87 0.72
C LEU A 81 8.86 -22.77 0.36
N VAL A 82 8.05 -22.12 1.20
CA VAL A 82 6.65 -21.82 0.88
C VAL A 82 6.56 -20.93 -0.36
N CYS A 83 7.37 -19.88 -0.46
CA CYS A 83 7.43 -19.02 -1.66
C CYS A 83 7.86 -19.77 -2.93
N LEU A 84 8.63 -20.86 -2.79
CA LEU A 84 8.99 -21.76 -3.89
C LEU A 84 7.90 -22.80 -4.21
N GLY A 85 6.78 -22.79 -3.50
CA GLY A 85 5.62 -23.66 -3.75
C GLY A 85 5.67 -25.02 -3.05
N TYR A 86 6.57 -25.22 -2.08
CA TYR A 86 6.68 -26.48 -1.35
C TYR A 86 5.54 -26.64 -0.34
N THR A 87 5.05 -27.86 -0.18
CA THR A 87 4.07 -28.22 0.85
C THR A 87 4.73 -28.46 2.22
N ASN A 88 3.98 -28.34 3.31
CA ASN A 88 4.51 -28.58 4.67
C ASN A 88 5.18 -29.96 4.84
N LYS A 89 4.72 -30.98 4.10
CA LYS A 89 5.34 -32.32 4.12
C LYS A 89 6.71 -32.30 3.46
N GLU A 90 6.83 -31.67 2.29
CA GLU A 90 8.11 -31.56 1.56
C GLU A 90 9.10 -30.69 2.32
N ILE A 91 8.65 -29.59 2.93
CA ILE A 91 9.45 -28.75 3.81
C ILE A 91 9.98 -29.54 5.01
N GLY A 92 9.13 -30.34 5.65
CA GLY A 92 9.54 -31.20 6.77
C GLY A 92 10.64 -32.19 6.37
N VAL A 93 10.52 -32.81 5.19
CA VAL A 93 11.56 -33.69 4.64
C VAL A 93 12.85 -32.91 4.38
N GLN A 94 12.78 -31.76 3.70
CA GLN A 94 13.96 -30.98 3.31
C GLN A 94 14.72 -30.40 4.51
N LEU A 95 13.97 -29.99 5.54
CA LEU A 95 14.54 -29.41 6.76
C LEU A 95 14.80 -30.47 7.85
N SER A 96 14.48 -31.74 7.62
CA SER A 96 14.59 -32.83 8.62
C SER A 96 13.82 -32.54 9.92
N ILE A 97 12.59 -32.03 9.80
CA ILE A 97 11.68 -31.74 10.92
C ILE A 97 10.30 -32.35 10.65
N SER A 98 9.47 -32.48 11.69
CA SER A 98 8.11 -32.98 11.51
C SER A 98 7.25 -31.96 10.73
N PRO A 99 6.29 -32.38 9.91
CA PRO A 99 5.37 -31.46 9.24
C PRO A 99 4.52 -30.62 10.21
N GLU A 100 4.34 -31.07 11.46
CA GLU A 100 3.68 -30.27 12.51
C GLU A 100 4.59 -29.14 13.01
N THR A 101 5.90 -29.39 13.11
CA THR A 101 6.90 -28.36 13.45
C THR A 101 6.96 -27.26 12.39
N VAL A 102 6.64 -27.54 11.12
CA VAL A 102 6.57 -26.51 10.07
C VAL A 102 5.43 -25.51 10.29
N LYS A 103 4.36 -25.90 10.99
CA LYS A 103 3.18 -25.06 11.24
C LYS A 103 3.30 -24.16 12.48
N THR A 104 4.25 -24.48 13.36
CA THR A 104 4.40 -23.87 14.69
C THR A 104 5.52 -22.86 14.66
#